data_AF-A0A2S9YSN2-F1
#
_entry.id   AF-A0A2S9YSN2-F1
#
_cell.length_a   1.000
_cell.length_b   1.000
_cell.length_c   1.000
_cell.angle_alpha   90.00
_cell.angle_beta   90.00
_cell.angle_gamma   90.00
#
_symmetry.space_group_name_H-M   'P 1'
#
loop_
_entity.id
_entity.type
_entity.pdbx_description
1 polymer ?
#
loop_
_entity_poly.entity_id
_entity_poly.type
_entity_poly.pdbx_seq_one_letter_code
_entity_poly.pdbx_strand_id
1 'polypeptide(L)'
;MSFHQVIQTCDPDAPHTLDTIKAKATYLDPVTLAKKSDEYVVTLGDLVNADASQLYKGDVVVNFAKAFIAISAMVDAKQYDDAIGTADAMVGWLQQAAQDLGDAEIADMVSVMSDYAALLTQRFG
;
A
#
# COMPACT_ATOMS: atom_id res chain seq x y z
N MET A 1 0.93 -46.24 38.50
CA MET A 1 1.31 -44.83 38.35
C MET A 1 1.06 -44.43 36.91
N SER A 2 0.06 -43.60 36.65
CA SER A 2 -0.21 -43.06 35.32
C SER A 2 0.53 -41.73 35.17
N PHE A 3 1.61 -41.71 34.39
CA PHE A 3 2.24 -40.47 33.94
C PHE A 3 1.43 -39.93 32.77
N HIS A 4 0.74 -38.81 32.98
CA HIS A 4 0.17 -38.00 31.89
C HIS A 4 1.22 -36.99 31.48
N GLN A 5 2.14 -37.38 30.59
CA GLN A 5 3.02 -36.44 29.94
C GLN A 5 2.34 -36.02 28.62
N VAL A 6 1.80 -34.80 28.58
CA VAL A 6 1.45 -34.16 27.32
C VAL A 6 2.76 -33.73 26.68
N ILE A 7 3.31 -34.53 25.77
CA ILE A 7 4.39 -34.09 24.89
C ILE A 7 3.73 -33.24 23.82
N GLN A 8 3.58 -31.96 24.11
CA GLN A 8 3.22 -30.97 23.10
C GLN A 8 4.46 -30.81 22.22
N THR A 9 4.45 -31.45 21.07
CA THR A 9 5.49 -31.28 20.06
C THR A 9 5.38 -29.84 19.57
N CYS A 10 6.20 -28.94 20.10
CA CYS A 10 6.47 -27.67 19.44
C CYS A 10 7.10 -28.04 18.10
N ASP A 11 6.37 -27.88 17.01
CA ASP A 11 6.93 -27.95 15.67
C ASP A 11 7.93 -26.79 15.55
N PRO A 12 9.25 -27.06 15.53
CA PRO A 12 10.25 -26.01 15.47
C PRO A 12 10.24 -25.25 14.15
N ASP A 13 9.54 -25.77 13.12
CA ASP A 13 9.35 -25.12 11.83
C ASP A 13 8.08 -24.26 11.78
N ALA A 14 7.27 -24.24 12.85
CA ALA A 14 6.10 -23.38 12.93
C ALA A 14 6.50 -21.91 13.20
N PRO A 15 5.89 -20.92 12.51
CA PRO A 15 6.15 -19.51 12.75
C PRO A 15 5.88 -19.13 14.20
N HIS A 16 6.88 -18.53 14.86
CA HIS A 16 6.77 -18.06 16.24
C HIS A 16 6.35 -16.59 16.27
N THR A 17 5.62 -16.17 17.30
CA THR A 17 5.21 -14.77 17.47
C THR A 17 6.38 -13.78 17.60
N LEU A 18 7.57 -14.29 17.92
CA LEU A 18 8.81 -13.52 18.03
C LEU A 18 9.60 -13.46 16.72
N ASP A 19 9.18 -14.21 15.70
CA ASP A 19 9.78 -14.13 14.37
C ASP A 19 9.54 -12.73 13.80
N THR A 20 10.52 -12.23 13.04
CA THR A 20 10.48 -10.86 12.54
C THR A 20 10.22 -10.83 11.04
N ILE A 21 9.35 -9.92 10.62
CA ILE A 21 9.13 -9.56 9.23
C ILE A 21 9.82 -8.22 8.99
N LYS A 22 10.58 -8.16 7.90
CA LYS A 22 11.35 -6.98 7.52
C LYS A 22 10.98 -6.53 6.13
N ALA A 23 10.56 -5.27 6.02
CA ALA A 23 10.38 -4.57 4.76
C ALA A 23 11.51 -3.56 4.58
N LYS A 24 12.13 -3.55 3.40
CA LYS A 24 13.18 -2.60 3.05
C LYS A 24 12.83 -1.92 1.74
N ALA A 25 12.72 -0.59 1.78
CA ALA A 25 12.55 0.25 0.61
C ALA A 25 13.89 0.92 0.29
N THR A 26 14.28 0.94 -0.98
CA THR A 26 15.44 1.72 -1.45
C THR A 26 14.96 2.64 -2.56
N TYR A 27 15.24 3.93 -2.44
CA TYR A 27 14.72 4.97 -3.32
C TYR A 27 15.72 6.12 -3.47
N LEU A 28 15.43 7.06 -4.37
CA LEU A 28 16.19 8.30 -4.50
C LEU A 28 15.43 9.42 -3.80
N ASP A 29 16.12 10.24 -3.01
CA ASP A 29 15.56 11.44 -2.43
C ASP A 29 15.07 12.37 -3.56
N PRO A 30 13.81 12.82 -3.55
CA PRO A 30 13.24 13.54 -4.69
C PRO A 30 13.84 14.94 -4.90
N VAL A 31 14.48 15.52 -3.89
CA VAL A 31 15.08 16.87 -3.96
C VAL A 31 16.57 16.78 -4.30
N THR A 32 17.28 15.85 -3.68
CA THR A 32 18.75 15.73 -3.76
C THR A 32 19.23 14.60 -4.65
N LEU A 33 18.34 13.69 -5.07
CA LEU A 33 18.61 12.48 -5.86
C LEU A 33 19.60 11.51 -5.19
N ALA A 34 19.88 11.70 -3.89
CA ALA A 34 20.73 10.80 -3.12
C ALA A 34 20.00 9.47 -2.87
N LYS A 35 20.73 8.35 -2.95
CA LYS A 35 20.17 7.04 -2.58
C LYS A 35 19.85 7.00 -1.09
N LYS A 36 18.60 6.67 -0.77
CA LYS A 36 18.10 6.44 0.58
C LYS A 36 17.58 5.01 0.70
N SER A 37 17.57 4.52 1.94
CA SER A 37 16.93 3.25 2.27
C SER A 37 16.21 3.40 3.59
N ASP A 38 14.96 2.97 3.61
CA ASP A 38 14.18 2.84 4.84
C ASP A 38 13.93 1.36 5.12
N GLU A 39 13.89 1.04 6.40
CA GLU A 39 13.72 -0.31 6.88
C GLU A 39 12.70 -0.31 8.01
N TYR A 40 11.75 -1.24 7.91
CA TYR A 40 10.74 -1.48 8.94
C TYR A 40 10.82 -2.93 9.36
N VAL A 41 10.93 -3.17 10.66
CA VAL A 41 11.00 -4.50 11.26
C VAL A 41 9.91 -4.60 12.31
N VAL A 42 9.10 -5.64 12.23
CA VAL A 42 7.99 -5.91 13.14
C VAL A 42 7.97 -7.40 13.47
N THR A 43 7.48 -7.77 14.65
CA THR A 43 7.29 -9.19 14.98
C THR A 43 6.00 -9.71 14.35
N LEU A 44 5.95 -11.02 14.07
CA LEU A 44 4.75 -11.69 13.58
C LEU A 44 3.59 -11.50 14.59
N GLY A 45 3.88 -11.55 15.89
CA GLY A 45 2.89 -11.31 16.94
C GLY A 45 2.31 -9.90 16.88
N ASP A 46 3.14 -8.87 16.69
CA ASP A 46 2.68 -7.49 16.57
C ASP A 46 1.84 -7.29 15.30
N LEU A 47 2.23 -7.93 14.19
CA LEU A 47 1.49 -7.84 12.92
C LEU A 47 0.10 -8.48 13.01
N VAL A 48 -0.01 -9.64 13.66
CA VAL A 48 -1.29 -10.35 13.84
C VAL A 48 -2.23 -9.58 14.78
N ASN A 49 -1.67 -8.88 15.76
CA ASN A 49 -2.44 -8.06 16.70
C ASN A 49 -2.73 -6.64 16.18
N ALA A 50 -2.19 -6.25 15.02
CA ALA A 50 -2.43 -4.95 14.43
C ALA A 50 -3.90 -4.82 13.98
N ASP A 51 -4.42 -3.59 14.05
CA ASP A 51 -5.79 -3.29 13.64
C ASP A 51 -5.97 -3.55 12.13
N ALA A 52 -7.12 -4.11 11.75
CA ALA A 52 -7.44 -4.43 10.35
C ALA A 52 -7.41 -3.20 9.42
N SER A 53 -7.59 -1.99 9.96
CA SER A 53 -7.40 -0.73 9.21
C SER A 53 -6.00 -0.58 8.62
N GLN A 54 -4.97 -1.18 9.22
CA GLN A 54 -3.61 -1.17 8.66
C GLN A 54 -3.51 -1.97 7.36
N LEU A 55 -4.24 -3.09 7.25
CA LEU A 55 -4.32 -3.86 6.00
C LEU A 55 -5.06 -3.07 4.93
N TYR A 56 -6.18 -2.44 5.31
CA TYR A 56 -6.93 -1.62 4.37
C TYR A 56 -6.10 -0.43 3.88
N LYS A 57 -5.39 0.26 4.78
CA LYS A 57 -4.44 1.32 4.41
C LYS A 57 -3.37 0.81 3.44
N GLY A 58 -2.79 -0.35 3.71
CA GLY A 58 -1.81 -0.99 2.84
C GLY A 58 -2.35 -1.22 1.42
N ASP A 59 -3.58 -1.75 1.32
CA ASP A 59 -4.25 -1.94 0.03
C ASP A 59 -4.47 -0.61 -0.71
N VAL A 60 -4.83 0.46 0.01
CA VAL A 60 -5.00 1.80 -0.56
C VAL A 60 -3.71 2.32 -1.17
N VAL A 61 -2.60 2.25 -0.43
CA VAL A 61 -1.28 2.69 -0.90
C VAL A 61 -0.81 1.89 -2.12
N VAL A 62 -0.97 0.57 -2.08
CA VAL A 62 -0.54 -0.31 -3.19
C VAL A 62 -1.37 -0.05 -4.44
N ASN A 63 -2.69 0.08 -4.32
CA ASN A 63 -3.55 0.32 -5.48
C ASN A 63 -3.36 1.72 -6.07
N PHE A 64 -3.04 2.73 -5.26
CA PHE A 64 -2.63 4.04 -5.74
C PHE A 64 -1.40 3.99 -6.64
N ALA A 65 -0.35 3.27 -6.22
CA ALA A 65 0.83 3.09 -7.05
C ALA A 65 0.51 2.31 -8.35
N LYS A 66 -0.31 1.26 -8.25
CA LYS A 66 -0.74 0.47 -9.41
C LYS A 66 -1.59 1.27 -10.41
N ALA A 67 -2.39 2.21 -9.93
CA ALA A 67 -3.21 3.06 -10.78
C ALA A 67 -2.35 3.86 -11.77
N PHE A 68 -1.25 4.47 -11.33
CA PHE A 68 -0.34 5.19 -12.24
C PHE A 68 0.25 4.30 -13.33
N ILE A 69 0.60 3.05 -13.00
CA ILE A 69 1.14 2.09 -13.98
C ILE A 69 0.06 1.76 -15.02
N ALA A 70 -1.17 1.48 -14.58
CA ALA A 70 -2.28 1.17 -15.47
C ALA A 70 -2.64 2.36 -16.38
N ILE A 71 -2.73 3.57 -15.81
CA ILE A 71 -3.03 4.79 -16.54
C ILE A 71 -1.94 5.10 -17.56
N SER A 72 -0.66 4.95 -17.18
CA SER A 72 0.46 5.13 -18.12
C SER A 72 0.36 4.16 -19.31
N ALA A 73 0.04 2.88 -19.05
CA ALA A 73 -0.14 1.89 -20.11
C ALA A 73 -1.31 2.24 -21.05
N MET A 74 -2.42 2.78 -20.52
CA MET A 74 -3.55 3.26 -21.32
C MET A 74 -3.16 4.47 -22.19
N VAL A 75 -2.40 5.42 -21.63
CA VAL A 75 -1.88 6.58 -22.38
C VAL A 75 -0.97 6.12 -23.53
N ASP A 76 -0.08 5.16 -23.28
CA ASP A 76 0.80 4.59 -24.31
C ASP A 76 0.01 3.87 -25.41
N ALA A 77 -1.09 3.22 -25.04
CA ALA A 77 -2.04 2.59 -25.97
C ALA A 77 -2.99 3.58 -26.67
N LYS A 78 -2.89 4.89 -26.36
CA LYS A 78 -3.78 5.96 -26.85
C LYS A 78 -5.25 5.80 -26.43
N GLN A 79 -5.50 5.10 -25.34
CA GLN A 79 -6.81 4.95 -24.71
C GLN A 79 -7.04 6.08 -23.71
N TYR A 80 -7.19 7.30 -24.21
CA TYR A 80 -7.19 8.49 -23.36
C TYR A 80 -8.44 8.62 -22.48
N ASP A 81 -9.62 8.33 -23.02
CA ASP A 81 -10.86 8.36 -22.25
C ASP A 81 -10.84 7.35 -21.10
N ASP A 82 -10.34 6.14 -21.36
CA ASP A 82 -10.16 5.10 -20.32
C ASP A 82 -9.14 5.53 -19.26
N ALA A 83 -8.05 6.19 -19.67
CA ALA A 83 -7.02 6.70 -18.78
C ALA A 83 -7.56 7.79 -17.84
N ILE A 84 -8.32 8.75 -18.37
CA ILE A 84 -8.97 9.81 -17.61
C ILE A 84 -10.01 9.20 -16.66
N GLY A 85 -10.90 8.34 -17.17
CA GLY A 85 -11.94 7.70 -16.35
C GLY A 85 -11.36 6.85 -15.22
N THR A 86 -10.22 6.18 -15.45
CA THR A 86 -9.51 5.43 -14.41
C THR A 86 -8.91 6.36 -13.34
N ALA A 87 -8.36 7.51 -13.74
CA ALA A 87 -7.83 8.49 -12.79
C ALA A 87 -8.95 9.08 -11.92
N ASP A 88 -10.08 9.47 -12.51
CA ASP A 88 -11.25 10.01 -11.78
C ASP A 88 -11.87 8.97 -10.83
N ALA A 89 -12.02 7.72 -11.29
CA ALA A 89 -12.50 6.63 -10.44
C ALA A 89 -11.57 6.40 -9.25
N MET A 90 -10.25 6.51 -9.46
CA MET A 90 -9.26 6.40 -8.40
C MET A 90 -9.34 7.55 -7.40
N VAL A 91 -9.57 8.79 -7.85
CA VAL A 91 -9.84 9.93 -6.95
C VAL A 91 -11.03 9.62 -6.04
N GLY A 92 -12.15 9.17 -6.61
CA GLY A 92 -13.36 8.85 -5.84
C GLY A 92 -13.12 7.75 -4.80
N TRP A 93 -12.39 6.69 -5.19
CA TRP A 93 -12.04 5.62 -4.25
C TRP A 93 -11.12 6.08 -3.12
N LEU A 94 -10.10 6.91 -3.42
CA LEU A 94 -9.21 7.49 -2.40
C LEU A 94 -9.96 8.42 -1.44
N GLN A 95 -10.94 9.19 -1.93
CA GLN A 95 -11.76 10.05 -1.08
C GLN A 95 -12.56 9.23 -0.07
N GLN A 96 -13.15 8.11 -0.49
CA GLN A 96 -13.83 7.20 0.41
C GLN A 96 -12.86 6.59 1.43
N ALA A 97 -11.71 6.10 0.95
CA ALA A 97 -10.68 5.53 1.82
C ALA A 97 -10.16 6.55 2.87
N ALA A 98 -9.99 7.82 2.48
CA ALA A 98 -9.58 8.88 3.40
C ALA A 98 -10.62 9.13 4.50
N GLN A 99 -11.92 9.06 4.17
CA GLN A 99 -12.99 9.19 5.15
C GLN A 99 -13.04 7.99 6.10
N ASP A 100 -12.91 6.78 5.56
CA ASP A 100 -13.01 5.54 6.34
C ASP A 100 -11.82 5.35 7.28
N LEU A 101 -10.62 5.73 6.85
CA LEU A 101 -9.38 5.57 7.62
C LEU A 101 -9.06 6.78 8.51
N GLY A 102 -9.58 7.97 8.18
CA GLY A 102 -9.24 9.22 8.87
C GLY A 102 -7.75 9.57 8.81
N ASP A 103 -7.07 9.14 7.74
CA ASP A 103 -5.61 9.19 7.61
C ASP A 103 -5.16 10.33 6.68
N ALA A 104 -4.28 11.19 7.19
CA ALA A 104 -3.79 12.37 6.47
C ALA A 104 -2.96 12.02 5.23
N GLU A 105 -2.24 10.89 5.24
CA GLU A 105 -1.45 10.43 4.09
C GLU A 105 -2.37 10.07 2.92
N ILE A 106 -3.52 9.42 3.21
CA ILE A 106 -4.50 9.10 2.17
C ILE A 106 -5.16 10.37 1.63
N ALA A 107 -5.37 11.39 2.46
CA ALA A 107 -5.87 12.68 2.00
C ALA A 107 -4.88 13.39 1.06
N ASP A 108 -3.57 13.31 1.33
CA ASP A 108 -2.54 13.83 0.42
C ASP A 108 -2.54 13.07 -0.91
N MET A 109 -2.74 11.74 -0.88
CA MET A 109 -2.87 10.93 -2.10
C MET A 109 -4.08 11.32 -2.94
N VAL A 110 -5.21 11.70 -2.33
CA VAL A 110 -6.37 12.27 -3.04
C VAL A 110 -5.95 13.52 -3.81
N SER A 111 -5.22 14.43 -3.18
CA SER A 111 -4.74 15.66 -3.84
C SER A 111 -3.87 15.36 -5.04
N VAL A 112 -2.88 14.46 -4.88
CA VAL A 112 -1.96 14.09 -5.96
C VAL A 112 -2.70 13.45 -7.14
N MET A 113 -3.63 12.51 -6.88
CA MET A 113 -4.40 11.88 -7.96
C MET A 113 -5.35 12.87 -8.63
N SER A 114 -5.94 13.80 -7.88
CA SER A 114 -6.84 14.84 -8.42
C SER A 114 -6.09 15.78 -9.37
N ASP A 115 -4.90 16.24 -8.97
CA ASP A 115 -4.04 17.07 -9.81
C ASP A 115 -3.62 16.33 -11.09
N TYR A 116 -3.31 15.03 -10.95
CA TYR A 116 -2.95 14.18 -12.08
C TYR A 116 -4.11 13.95 -13.05
N ALA A 117 -5.32 13.69 -12.56
CA ALA A 117 -6.52 13.53 -13.38
C ALA A 117 -6.87 14.81 -14.13
N ALA A 118 -6.75 15.98 -13.48
CA ALA A 118 -6.93 17.28 -14.10
C ALA A 118 -5.91 17.52 -15.23
N LEU A 119 -4.64 17.18 -15.00
CA LEU A 119 -3.58 17.30 -16.02
C LEU A 119 -3.82 16.37 -17.21
N LEU A 120 -4.24 15.13 -16.97
CA LEU A 120 -4.60 14.18 -18.03
C LEU A 120 -5.74 14.71 -18.89
N THR A 121 -6.80 15.20 -18.24
CA THR A 121 -7.97 15.79 -18.92
C THR A 121 -7.57 17.01 -19.75
N GLN A 122 -6.75 17.90 -19.20
CA GLN A 122 -6.26 19.07 -19.93
C GLN A 122 -5.44 18.68 -21.18
N ARG A 123 -4.71 17.57 -21.11
CA ARG A 123 -3.77 17.15 -22.16
C ARG A 123 -4.41 16.29 -23.26
N PHE A 124 -5.39 15.46 -22.90
CA PHE A 124 -5.92 14.43 -23.79
C PHE A 124 -7.45 14.41 -23.90
N GLY A 125 -8.16 15.17 -23.05
CA GLY A 125 -9.61 15.32 -23.09
C GLY A 125 -10.11 16.43 -24.02
#